data_AF-A0A562M752-F1
#
_entry.id   AF-A0A562M752-F1
#
_cell.length_a   1.000
_cell.length_b   1.000
_cell.length_c   1.000
_cell.angle_alpha   90.00
_cell.angle_beta   90.00
_cell.angle_gamma   90.00
#
_symmetry.space_group_name_H-M   'P 1'
#
loop_
_entity.id
_entity.type
_entity.pdbx_description
1 polymer ?
#
loop_
_entity_poly.entity_id
_entity_poly.type
_entity_poly.pdbx_seq_one_letter_code
_entity_poly.pdbx_strand_id
1 'polypeptide(L)'
;MRTLIFSIDSVLFGLENTRGPMEMVQFANRLTSHEGIRWFNRMACIEFNDLNINKALPGGVHTDNTLLIGQENGVYLDLYLCIRNGRNCCRIATAHFPDSEIYIHDEYRHTIFLEKLTEDEIKSLFNYVRGHIELIHLKPATRGY
;
A
#
# COMPACT_ATOMS: atom_id res chain seq x y z
N MET A 1 7.21 0.58 -22.62
CA MET A 1 6.97 0.18 -21.22
C MET A 1 8.15 0.71 -20.41
N ARG A 2 7.91 1.60 -19.43
CA ARG A 2 8.99 2.11 -18.57
C ARG A 2 9.33 1.05 -17.51
N THR A 3 10.58 1.01 -17.07
CA THR A 3 10.96 0.17 -15.93
C THR A 3 10.49 0.84 -14.64
N LEU A 4 9.59 0.18 -13.91
CA LEU A 4 9.14 0.66 -12.60
C LEU A 4 10.23 0.37 -11.55
N ILE A 5 10.76 1.43 -10.95
CA ILE A 5 11.75 1.33 -9.86
C ILE A 5 11.08 1.87 -8.59
N PHE A 6 11.04 1.05 -7.55
CA PHE A 6 10.41 1.37 -6.27
C PHE A 6 11.12 0.67 -5.11
N SER A 7 10.92 1.18 -3.90
CA SER A 7 11.25 0.51 -2.64
C SER A 7 9.96 0.20 -1.87
N ILE A 8 10.03 -0.80 -1.00
CA ILE A 8 8.95 -1.19 -0.09
C ILE A 8 9.51 -1.23 1.32
N ASP A 9 8.86 -0.48 2.21
CA ASP A 9 9.23 -0.43 3.62
C ASP A 9 8.05 -0.76 4.50
N SER A 10 8.11 -1.90 5.20
CA SER A 10 7.15 -2.19 6.26
C SER A 10 7.15 -1.10 7.32
N VAL A 11 5.96 -0.66 7.70
CA VAL A 11 5.71 0.41 8.68
C VAL A 11 5.06 -0.12 9.96
N LEU A 12 4.73 -1.41 10.01
CA LEU A 12 4.25 -2.05 11.24
C LEU A 12 5.42 -2.67 12.01
N PHE A 13 5.36 -2.55 13.32
CA PHE A 13 6.30 -3.16 14.25
C PHE A 13 5.58 -3.73 15.47
N GLY A 14 6.22 -4.71 16.12
CA GLY A 14 5.70 -5.34 17.33
C GLY A 14 4.74 -6.49 17.05
N LEU A 15 5.18 -7.71 17.35
CA LEU A 15 4.45 -8.96 17.11
C LEU A 15 3.22 -9.12 18.02
N GLU A 16 3.32 -8.71 19.29
CA GLU A 16 2.23 -8.83 20.28
C GLU A 16 1.32 -7.60 20.33
N ASN A 17 1.86 -6.44 19.94
CA ASN A 17 1.14 -5.17 19.90
C ASN A 17 1.54 -4.43 18.63
N THR A 18 0.86 -4.74 17.54
CA THR A 18 1.10 -4.11 16.23
C THR A 18 0.94 -2.60 16.34
N ARG A 19 2.03 -1.90 16.07
CA ARG A 19 2.15 -0.45 16.12
C ARG A 19 2.76 0.04 14.81
N GLY A 20 2.51 1.28 14.48
CA GLY A 20 3.06 1.95 13.31
C GLY A 20 2.98 3.45 13.51
N PRO A 21 3.44 4.25 12.53
CA PRO A 21 3.22 5.69 12.55
C PRO A 21 1.74 6.00 12.74
N MET A 22 1.40 6.74 13.80
CA MET A 22 0.02 6.94 14.28
C MET A 22 -0.92 7.35 13.15
N GLU A 23 -0.50 8.30 12.31
CA GLU A 23 -1.35 8.79 11.22
C GLU A 23 -1.60 7.75 10.13
N MET A 24 -0.61 6.90 9.80
CA MET A 24 -0.76 5.82 8.83
C MET A 24 -1.67 4.72 9.38
N VAL A 25 -1.52 4.37 10.66
CA VAL A 25 -2.38 3.39 11.33
C VAL A 25 -3.82 3.91 11.41
N GLN A 26 -4.03 5.17 11.76
CA GLN A 26 -5.37 5.79 11.76
C GLN A 26 -5.98 5.84 10.37
N PHE A 27 -5.17 6.13 9.35
CA PHE A 27 -5.62 6.08 7.96
C PHE A 27 -6.04 4.66 7.55
N ALA A 28 -5.19 3.66 7.83
CA ALA A 28 -5.48 2.27 7.51
C ALA A 28 -6.76 1.79 8.20
N ASN A 29 -6.95 2.08 9.50
CA ASN A 29 -8.18 1.74 10.23
C ASN A 29 -9.44 2.35 9.61
N ARG A 30 -9.36 3.59 9.09
CA ARG A 30 -10.49 4.23 8.40
C ARG A 30 -10.77 3.53 7.07
N LEU A 31 -9.74 3.24 6.28
CA LEU A 31 -9.88 2.52 5.02
C LEU A 31 -10.48 1.14 5.25
N THR A 32 -9.95 0.37 6.20
CA THR A 32 -10.43 -0.98 6.47
C THR A 32 -11.88 -0.98 6.93
N SER A 33 -12.26 -0.03 7.78
CA SER A 33 -13.67 0.14 8.20
C SER A 33 -14.60 0.45 7.02
N HIS A 34 -14.15 1.27 6.07
CA HIS A 34 -14.93 1.64 4.88
C HIS A 34 -15.10 0.47 3.90
N GLU A 35 -14.03 -0.32 3.71
CA GLU A 35 -14.03 -1.47 2.80
C GLU A 35 -14.61 -2.75 3.42
N GLY A 36 -15.04 -2.72 4.70
CA GLY A 36 -15.51 -3.91 5.41
C GLY A 36 -14.41 -4.90 5.78
N ILE A 37 -13.14 -4.48 5.69
CA ILE A 37 -11.97 -5.24 6.11
C ILE A 37 -11.93 -5.21 7.64
N ARG A 38 -11.96 -6.40 8.27
CA ARG A 38 -12.11 -6.48 9.73
C ARG A 38 -10.86 -6.03 10.50
N TRP A 39 -9.68 -6.24 9.91
CA TRP A 39 -8.39 -5.94 10.52
C TRP A 39 -7.29 -6.00 9.46
N PHE A 40 -6.11 -5.50 9.78
CA PHE A 40 -4.91 -5.63 8.96
C PHE A 40 -3.72 -6.00 9.86
N ASN A 41 -2.81 -6.80 9.34
CA ASN A 41 -1.59 -7.21 10.05
C ASN A 41 -0.31 -6.98 9.24
N ARG A 42 -0.44 -6.44 8.02
CA ARG A 42 0.66 -6.00 7.16
C ARG A 42 0.39 -4.56 6.74
N MET A 43 1.42 -3.72 6.76
CA MET A 43 1.35 -2.40 6.15
C MET A 43 2.76 -1.97 5.75
N ALA A 44 2.89 -1.47 4.53
CA ALA A 44 4.14 -0.96 3.99
C ALA A 44 3.92 0.35 3.22
N CYS A 45 4.95 1.18 3.21
CA CYS A 45 5.04 2.33 2.31
C CYS A 45 5.75 1.91 1.03
N ILE A 46 5.25 2.37 -0.11
CA ILE A 46 5.89 2.21 -1.41
C ILE A 46 6.40 3.57 -1.84
N GLU A 47 7.70 3.65 -2.10
CA GLU A 47 8.32 4.85 -2.66
C GLU A 47 8.76 4.58 -4.09
N PHE A 48 8.29 5.40 -5.02
CA PHE A 48 8.67 5.31 -6.42
C PHE A 48 9.87 6.21 -6.69
N ASN A 49 10.83 5.71 -7.48
CA ASN A 49 11.96 6.53 -7.94
C ASN A 49 11.49 7.70 -8.83
N ASP A 50 10.45 7.48 -9.63
CA ASP A 50 9.77 8.56 -10.34
C ASP A 50 8.82 9.29 -9.38
N LEU A 51 9.26 10.47 -8.97
CA LEU A 51 8.52 11.32 -8.05
C LEU A 51 7.19 11.83 -8.61
N ASN A 52 6.87 11.65 -9.89
CA ASN A 52 5.59 12.10 -10.46
C ASN A 52 4.47 11.06 -10.33
N ILE A 53 4.82 9.79 -10.10
CA ILE A 53 3.84 8.71 -9.94
C ILE A 53 2.91 9.05 -8.77
N ASN A 54 1.61 8.98 -9.03
CA ASN A 54 0.53 9.23 -8.06
C ASN A 54 0.51 10.65 -7.47
N LYS A 55 1.22 11.62 -8.06
CA LYS A 55 1.12 13.03 -7.67
C LYS A 55 -0.04 13.72 -8.37
N ALA A 56 -0.81 14.50 -7.63
CA ALA A 56 -1.89 15.31 -8.20
C ALA A 56 -1.39 16.60 -8.89
N LEU A 57 -0.34 17.24 -8.36
CA LEU A 57 0.18 18.51 -8.85
C LEU A 57 1.72 18.57 -8.80
N PRO A 58 2.39 19.26 -9.76
CA PRO A 58 3.84 19.46 -9.70
C PRO A 58 4.21 20.33 -8.50
N GLY A 59 5.18 19.90 -7.69
CA GLY A 59 5.61 20.64 -6.49
C GLY A 59 4.64 20.59 -5.30
N GLY A 60 3.61 19.74 -5.34
CA GLY A 60 2.72 19.50 -4.19
C GLY A 60 3.47 18.95 -2.97
N VAL A 61 2.93 19.25 -1.77
CA VAL A 61 3.50 18.76 -0.49
C VAL A 61 3.48 17.23 -0.46
N HIS A 62 4.57 16.63 -0.01
CA HIS A 62 4.87 15.18 0.01
C HIS A 62 3.94 14.29 0.86
N THR A 63 2.75 14.74 1.24
CA THR A 63 1.83 13.97 2.11
C THR A 63 1.15 12.80 1.41
N ASP A 64 1.40 12.61 0.11
CA ASP A 64 0.86 11.51 -0.69
C ASP A 64 1.72 10.25 -0.54
N ASN A 65 1.48 9.45 0.50
CA ASN A 65 2.12 8.14 0.63
C ASN A 65 1.33 7.10 -0.16
N THR A 66 2.01 6.34 -1.01
CA THR A 66 1.44 5.09 -1.54
C THR A 66 1.62 4.01 -0.48
N LEU A 67 0.52 3.48 0.01
CA LEU A 67 0.49 2.47 1.07
C LEU A 67 -0.03 1.15 0.51
N LEU A 68 0.59 0.08 0.98
CA LEU A 68 0.16 -1.28 0.78
C LEU A 68 -0.30 -1.83 2.14
N ILE A 69 -1.57 -2.15 2.27
CA ILE A 69 -2.18 -2.68 3.49
C ILE A 69 -2.54 -4.14 3.22
N GLY A 70 -2.23 -5.04 4.16
CA GLY A 70 -2.49 -6.46 3.99
C GLY A 70 -3.26 -7.08 5.15
N GLN A 71 -4.17 -7.98 4.80
CA GLN A 71 -4.89 -8.86 5.71
C GLN A 71 -4.48 -10.30 5.39
N GLU A 72 -3.62 -10.88 6.21
CA GLU A 72 -3.15 -12.25 6.05
C GLU A 72 -3.83 -13.17 7.06
N ASN A 73 -4.66 -14.10 6.59
CA ASN A 73 -5.35 -15.08 7.42
C ASN A 73 -4.99 -16.52 6.97
N GLY A 74 -4.05 -17.13 7.68
CA GLY A 74 -3.54 -18.45 7.33
C GLY A 74 -2.78 -18.42 6.02
N VAL A 75 -3.31 -19.08 4.99
CA VAL A 75 -2.72 -19.10 3.63
C VAL A 75 -3.24 -18.01 2.71
N TYR A 76 -4.29 -17.29 3.14
CA TYR A 76 -4.92 -16.24 2.35
C TYR A 76 -4.30 -14.89 2.68
N LEU A 77 -4.02 -14.11 1.65
CA LEU A 77 -3.48 -12.76 1.78
C LEU A 77 -4.22 -11.83 0.82
N ASP A 78 -4.95 -10.88 1.41
CA ASP A 78 -5.52 -9.76 0.69
C ASP A 78 -4.58 -8.57 0.80
N LEU A 79 -4.24 -7.95 -0.33
CA LEU A 79 -3.42 -6.74 -0.39
C LEU A 79 -4.21 -5.59 -1.01
N TYR A 80 -4.16 -4.43 -0.36
CA TYR A 80 -4.86 -3.21 -0.76
C TYR A 80 -3.82 -2.13 -1.02
N LEU A 81 -3.70 -1.71 -2.28
CA LEU A 81 -2.83 -0.63 -2.72
C LEU A 81 -3.63 0.67 -2.79
N CYS A 82 -3.18 1.70 -2.08
CA CYS A 82 -3.89 2.97 -1.99
C CYS A 82 -2.94 4.16 -1.84
N ILE A 83 -3.42 5.35 -2.18
CA ILE A 83 -2.72 6.61 -1.97
C ILE A 83 -3.40 7.31 -0.81
N ARG A 84 -2.64 7.61 0.23
CA ARG A 84 -3.07 8.45 1.35
C ARG A 84 -2.80 9.90 0.98
N ASN A 85 -3.83 10.73 0.81
CA ASN A 85 -3.68 12.19 0.63
C ASN A 85 -4.32 12.92 1.81
N GLY A 86 -3.52 13.26 2.82
CA GLY A 86 -4.00 13.90 4.04
C GLY A 86 -5.06 13.06 4.76
N ARG A 87 -6.34 13.47 4.64
CA ARG A 87 -7.50 12.74 5.19
C ARG A 87 -8.22 11.84 4.18
N ASN A 88 -7.94 12.01 2.89
CA ASN A 88 -8.57 11.28 1.81
C ASN A 88 -7.73 10.05 1.40
N CYS A 89 -8.40 9.10 0.76
CA CYS A 89 -7.81 7.91 0.18
C CYS A 89 -8.12 7.90 -1.31
N CYS A 90 -7.14 7.52 -2.15
CA CYS A 90 -7.40 7.05 -3.50
C CYS A 90 -7.09 5.55 -3.57
N ARG A 91 -8.11 4.71 -3.78
CA ARG A 91 -7.91 3.25 -3.92
C ARG A 91 -7.34 2.95 -5.31
N ILE A 92 -6.19 2.28 -5.36
CA ILE A 92 -5.54 1.90 -6.62
C ILE A 92 -6.03 0.53 -7.05
N ALA A 93 -5.71 -0.50 -6.26
CA ALA A 93 -5.99 -1.89 -6.62
C ALA A 93 -6.05 -2.79 -5.38
N THR A 94 -6.73 -3.92 -5.53
CA THR A 94 -6.77 -5.01 -4.55
C THR A 94 -6.23 -6.28 -5.20
N ALA A 95 -5.45 -7.06 -4.47
CA ALA A 95 -4.99 -8.38 -4.90
C ALA A 95 -5.38 -9.44 -3.87
N HIS A 96 -5.85 -10.59 -4.34
CA HIS A 96 -6.22 -11.74 -3.53
C HIS A 96 -5.28 -12.91 -3.82
N PHE A 97 -4.60 -13.40 -2.79
CA PHE A 97 -3.73 -14.58 -2.88
C PHE A 97 -4.29 -15.74 -2.04
N PRO A 98 -4.20 -16.99 -2.53
CA PRO A 98 -3.41 -17.44 -3.69
C PRO A 98 -4.10 -17.31 -5.07
N ASP A 99 -5.37 -16.92 -5.11
CA ASP A 99 -6.22 -16.89 -6.33
C ASP A 99 -5.67 -16.01 -7.45
N SER A 100 -4.73 -15.11 -7.12
CA SER A 100 -4.00 -14.25 -8.07
C SER A 100 -4.93 -13.28 -8.81
N GLU A 101 -6.09 -12.99 -8.22
CA GLU A 101 -7.01 -11.99 -8.73
C GLU A 101 -6.50 -10.61 -8.36
N ILE A 102 -6.37 -9.73 -9.34
CA ILE A 102 -5.99 -8.33 -9.16
C ILE A 102 -7.09 -7.47 -9.76
N TYR A 103 -7.73 -6.68 -8.90
CA TYR A 103 -8.79 -5.75 -9.25
C TYR A 103 -8.28 -4.31 -9.15
N ILE A 104 -8.36 -3.56 -10.25
CA ILE A 104 -8.02 -2.12 -10.27
C ILE A 104 -9.30 -1.34 -10.07
N HIS A 105 -9.33 -0.47 -9.06
CA HIS A 105 -10.51 0.30 -8.70
C HIS A 105 -10.78 1.41 -9.71
N ASP A 106 -12.06 1.60 -10.05
CA ASP A 106 -12.48 2.66 -10.97
C ASP A 106 -12.14 4.05 -10.45
N GLU A 107 -12.09 4.23 -9.14
CA GLU A 107 -11.63 5.46 -8.49
C GLU A 107 -10.26 5.90 -9.01
N TYR A 108 -9.30 4.97 -9.12
CA TYR A 108 -7.98 5.25 -9.67
C TYR A 108 -8.01 5.57 -11.15
N ARG A 109 -8.86 4.88 -11.92
CA ARG A 109 -9.01 5.09 -13.36
C ARG A 109 -9.47 6.52 -13.66
N HIS A 110 -10.36 7.06 -12.84
CA HIS A 110 -10.94 8.40 -13.04
C HIS A 110 -10.19 9.53 -12.33
N THR A 111 -9.40 9.23 -11.28
CA THR A 111 -8.62 10.27 -10.57
C THR A 111 -7.55 10.87 -11.47
N ILE A 112 -7.34 12.18 -11.46
CA ILE A 112 -6.31 12.82 -12.30
C ILE A 112 -5.00 12.87 -11.50
N PHE A 113 -3.98 12.18 -12.02
CA PHE A 113 -2.60 12.23 -11.54
C PHE A 113 -1.69 12.66 -12.68
N LEU A 114 -0.53 13.24 -12.35
CA LEU A 114 0.53 13.57 -13.31
C LEU A 114 0.97 12.31 -14.05
N GLU A 115 1.24 11.26 -13.28
CA GLU A 115 1.60 9.94 -13.77
C GLU A 115 0.83 8.90 -12.99
N LYS A 116 0.28 7.90 -13.69
CA LYS A 116 -0.35 6.73 -13.09
C LYS A 116 0.51 5.50 -13.30
N LEU A 117 0.37 4.54 -12.40
CA LEU A 117 0.75 3.18 -12.65
C LEU A 117 -0.18 2.62 -13.74
N THR A 118 0.43 2.01 -14.75
CA THR A 118 -0.27 1.17 -15.72
C THR A 118 -0.74 -0.12 -15.06
N GLU A 119 -1.70 -0.81 -15.70
CA GLU A 119 -2.19 -2.09 -15.17
C GLU A 119 -1.06 -3.13 -15.03
N ASP A 120 -0.11 -3.14 -15.97
CA ASP A 120 1.04 -4.05 -15.94
C ASP A 120 2.03 -3.69 -14.81
N GLU A 121 2.22 -2.40 -14.51
CA GLU A 121 3.02 -1.95 -13.38
C GLU A 121 2.38 -2.36 -12.03
N ILE A 122 1.06 -2.22 -11.90
CA ILE A 122 0.31 -2.66 -10.72
C ILE A 122 0.44 -4.18 -10.54
N LYS A 123 0.26 -4.96 -11.61
CA LYS A 123 0.44 -6.43 -11.57
C LYS A 123 1.87 -6.81 -11.19
N SER A 124 2.86 -6.13 -11.77
CA SER A 124 4.27 -6.36 -11.48
C SER A 124 4.60 -6.07 -10.01
N LEU A 125 4.03 -5.00 -9.44
CA LEU A 125 4.19 -4.66 -8.02
C LEU A 125 3.62 -5.76 -7.12
N PHE A 126 2.39 -6.21 -7.35
CA PHE A 126 1.80 -7.28 -6.53
C PHE A 126 2.55 -8.60 -6.66
N ASN A 127 3.00 -8.96 -7.87
CA ASN A 127 3.81 -10.15 -8.09
C ASN A 127 5.18 -10.04 -7.38
N TYR A 128 5.79 -8.87 -7.39
CA TYR A 128 7.03 -8.61 -6.66
C TYR A 128 6.85 -8.80 -5.15
N VAL A 129 5.79 -8.23 -4.57
CA VAL A 129 5.46 -8.39 -3.14
C VAL A 129 5.18 -9.84 -2.81
N ARG A 130 4.45 -10.57 -3.66
CA ARG A 130 4.19 -12.00 -3.47
C ARG A 130 5.50 -12.81 -3.39
N GLY A 131 6.47 -12.48 -4.24
CA GLY A 131 7.79 -13.12 -4.23
C GLY A 131 8.69 -12.71 -3.07
N HIS A 132 8.37 -11.59 -2.40
CA HIS A 132 9.17 -10.95 -1.36
C HIS A 132 8.30 -10.53 -0.18
N ILE A 133 7.51 -11.47 0.34
CA ILE A 133 6.50 -11.20 1.38
C ILE A 133 7.14 -10.66 2.67
N GLU A 134 8.41 -10.98 2.90
CA GLU A 134 9.21 -10.47 4.01
C GLU A 134 9.31 -8.94 4.04
N LEU A 135 9.17 -8.25 2.90
CA LEU A 135 9.24 -6.79 2.81
C LEU A 135 8.07 -6.10 3.51
N ILE A 136 6.94 -6.78 3.65
CA ILE A 136 5.73 -6.26 4.30
C ILE A 136 5.49 -6.89 5.68
N HIS A 137 6.40 -7.75 6.13
CA HIS A 137 6.31 -8.35 7.46
C HIS A 137 6.45 -7.30 8.56
N LEU A 138 5.84 -7.59 9.70
CA LEU A 138 6.03 -6.80 10.91
C LEU A 138 7.51 -6.75 11.25
N LYS A 139 8.04 -5.53 11.38
CA LYS A 139 9.39 -5.33 11.89
C LYS A 139 9.42 -5.74 13.38
N PRO A 140 10.53 -6.31 13.88
CA PRO A 140 10.69 -6.52 15.30
C PRO A 140 10.55 -5.17 16.02
N ALA A 141 9.94 -5.18 17.22
CA ALA A 141 9.89 -3.97 18.02
C ALA A 141 11.32 -3.58 18.40
N THR A 142 11.90 -2.60 17.70
CA THR A 142 13.12 -1.96 18.16
C THR A 142 12.78 -1.25 19.45
N ARG A 143 13.23 -1.80 20.60
CA ARG A 143 13.40 -1.00 21.81
C ARG A 143 14.38 0.11 21.44
N GLY A 144 13.86 1.30 21.16
CA GLY A 144 14.71 2.50 21.10
C GLY A 144 15.39 2.63 22.47
N TYR A 145 16.71 2.55 22.45
CA TYR A 145 17.57 3.09 23.51
C TYR A 145 17.71 4.60 23.30
#